data_AF-A0A1X7SQS2-F1
#
_entry.id   AF-A0A1X7SQS2-F1
#
_cell.length_a   1.000
_cell.length_b   1.000
_cell.length_c   1.000
_cell.angle_alpha   90.00
_cell.angle_beta   90.00
_cell.angle_gamma   90.00
#
_symmetry.space_group_name_H-M   'P 1'
#
loop_
_entity.id
_entity.type
_entity.pdbx_description
1 polymer ?
#
loop_
_entity_poly.entity_id
_entity_poly.type
_entity_poly.pdbx_seq_one_letter_code
_entity_poly.pdbx_strand_id
1 'polypeptide(L)' 'VRYYMRGIDEDGFAANFVETEQIINYEGHTSSFVQ' A
#
# COMPACT_ATOMS: atom_id res chain seq x y z
N VAL A 1 -11.39 23.05 -1.29
CA VAL A 1 -11.54 21.58 -1.23
C VAL A 1 -10.98 21.10 0.10
N ARG A 2 -11.75 20.37 0.90
CA ARG A 2 -11.24 19.69 2.10
C ARG A 2 -11.03 18.24 1.72
N TYR A 3 -9.78 17.79 1.66
CA TYR A 3 -9.47 16.38 1.46
C TYR A 3 -9.87 15.62 2.73
N TYR A 4 -10.89 14.77 2.63
CA TYR A 4 -11.31 13.92 3.73
C TYR A 4 -10.38 12.71 3.81
N MET A 5 -9.78 12.48 4.98
CA MET A 5 -8.91 11.32 5.24
C MET A 5 -9.64 9.96 5.16
N ARG A 6 -10.98 9.96 5.17
CA ARG A 6 -11.79 8.74 5.08
C ARG A 6 -12.62 8.76 3.82
N GLY A 7 -12.72 7.62 3.15
CA GLY A 7 -13.53 7.43 1.95
C GLY A 7 -12.70 7.46 0.67
N ILE A 8 -13.42 7.40 -0.45
CA ILE A 8 -12.89 7.44 -1.82
C ILE A 8 -13.37 8.73 -2.48
N ASP A 9 -12.52 9.40 -3.25
CA ASP A 9 -12.91 10.57 -4.05
C ASP A 9 -13.63 10.19 -5.36
N GLU A 10 -14.02 11.19 -6.16
CA GLU A 10 -14.74 10.97 -7.42
C GLU A 10 -13.90 10.21 -8.47
N ASP A 11 -12.57 10.24 -8.35
CA ASP A 11 -11.64 9.56 -9.25
C ASP A 11 -11.24 8.16 -8.75
N GLY A 12 -11.67 7.76 -7.53
CA GLY A 12 -11.41 6.44 -6.98
C GLY A 12 -10.25 6.36 -5.98
N PHE A 13 -9.67 7.48 -5.56
CA PHE A 13 -8.50 7.48 -4.68
C PHE A 13 -8.86 7.52 -3.19
N ALA A 14 -8.19 6.66 -2.41
CA ALA A 14 -8.18 6.72 -0.95
C ALA A 14 -6.97 7.54 -0.49
N ALA A 15 -7.20 8.58 0.32
CA ALA A 15 -6.13 9.42 0.87
C ALA A 15 -5.27 8.70 1.94
N ASN A 16 -5.67 7.51 2.37
CA ASN A 16 -5.10 6.79 3.51
C ASN A 16 -4.84 5.30 3.21
N PHE A 17 -4.59 4.96 1.94
CA PHE A 17 -4.17 3.61 1.55
C PHE A 17 -2.73 3.34 2.03
N VAL A 18 -2.50 2.18 2.63
CA VAL A 18 -1.19 1.75 3.13
C VAL A 18 -0.94 0.35 2.63
N GLU A 19 0.23 0.14 2.03
CA GLU A 19 0.75 -1.16 1.63
C GLU A 19 1.89 -1.55 2.57
N THR A 20 1.91 -2.80 3.00
CA THR A 20 3.01 -3.38 3.77
C THR A 20 3.70 -4.44 2.93
N GLU A 21 5.01 -4.32 2.76
CA GLU A 21 5.81 -5.32 2.05
C GLU A 21 6.77 -6.02 3.02
N GLN A 22 6.74 -7.35 3.02
CA GLN A 22 7.73 -8.19 3.66
C GLN A 22 8.70 -8.73 2.59
N ILE A 23 9.98 -8.40 2.73
CA ILE A 23 11.03 -8.88 1.83
C ILE A 23 11.92 -9.86 2.59
N ILE A 24 12.15 -11.03 1.99
CA ILE A 24 13.01 -12.08 2.53
C ILE A 24 14.15 -12.35 1.55
N ASN A 25 15.38 -12.39 2.07
CA ASN A 25 16.56 -12.84 1.33
C ASN A 25 17.12 -14.10 1.98
N TYR A 26 17.25 -15.19 1.22
CA TYR A 26 17.76 -16.46 1.70
C TYR A 26 18.50 -17.20 0.59
N GLU A 27 19.75 -17.59 0.84
CA GLU A 27 20.61 -18.37 -0.10
C GLU A 27 20.67 -17.79 -1.53
N GLY A 28 20.70 -16.46 -1.65
CA GLY A 28 20.72 -15.78 -2.95
C GLY A 28 19.37 -15.69 -3.66
N HIS A 29 18.30 -16.22 -3.05
CA HIS A 29 16.92 -16.01 -3.46
C HIS A 29 16.30 -14.83 -2.71
N THR A 30 15.43 -14.10 -3.41
CA THR A 30 14.64 -13.00 -2.86
C THR A 30 13.17 -13.28 -3.06
N SER A 31 12.37 -13.07 -2.01
CA SER A 31 10.92 -13.16 -2.03
C SER A 31 10.29 -11.89 -1.47
N SER A 32 9.12 -11.53 -1.97
CA SER A 32 8.32 -10.38 -1.52
C SER A 32 6.88 -10.81 -1.29
N PHE A 33 6.30 -10.35 -0.18
CA PHE A 33 4.90 -10.55 0.19
C PHE A 33 4.26 -9.20 0.55
N VAL A 34 3.19 -8.85 -0.16
CA VAL A 34 2.52 -7.54 -0.08
C VAL A 34 1.12 -7.69 0.53
N GLN A 35 0.74 -6.79 1.45
CA GLN A 35 -0.58 -6.72 2.07
C GLN A 35 -1.10 -5.27 2.14
#